data_AF-A0A2Z7C5U6-F1
#
_entry.id   AF-A0A2Z7C5U6-F1
#
_cell.length_a   1.000
_cell.length_b   1.000
_cell.length_c   1.000
_cell.angle_alpha   90.00
_cell.angle_beta   90.00
_cell.angle_gamma   90.00
#
_symmetry.space_group_name_H-M   'P 1'
#
loop_
_entity.id
_entity.type
_entity.pdbx_description
1 polymer ?
#
loop_
_entity_poly.entity_id
_entity_poly.type
_entity_poly.pdbx_seq_one_letter_code
_entity_poly.pdbx_strand_id
1 'polypeptide(L)'
;MSSIKNPLAAILDSNKFTGLNYQKWLRNLNIVLASEKLLYTLVKSPPKEAPADVSLEELTTLNKWWDDELKTRCYMMAWMSNEM
;
A
#
# COMPACT_ATOMS: atom_id res chain seq x y z
N MET A 1 -21.12 16.57 14.53
CA MET A 1 -20.42 16.82 13.25
C MET A 1 -20.01 15.48 12.67
N SER A 2 -20.58 15.07 11.53
CA SER A 2 -20.13 13.87 10.83
C SER A 2 -18.73 14.18 10.29
N SER A 3 -17.69 13.58 10.87
CA SER A 3 -16.35 13.63 10.29
C SER A 3 -16.46 12.99 8.91
N ILE A 4 -16.25 13.78 7.86
CA ILE A 4 -16.22 13.27 6.49
C ILE A 4 -15.05 12.29 6.45
N LYS A 5 -15.34 11.00 6.63
CA LYS A 5 -14.36 9.95 6.45
C LYS A 5 -13.84 10.08 5.03
N ASN A 6 -12.52 10.13 4.88
CA ASN A 6 -11.87 10.12 3.57
C ASN A 6 -12.56 9.03 2.72
N PRO A 7 -13.13 9.35 1.55
CA PRO A 7 -13.86 8.36 0.73
C PRO A 7 -13.03 7.11 0.44
N LEU A 8 -11.70 7.26 0.32
CA LEU A 8 -10.77 6.15 0.18
C LEU A 8 -10.73 5.33 1.46
N ALA A 9 -10.62 5.97 2.64
CA ALA A 9 -10.69 5.30 3.94
C ALA A 9 -12.02 4.59 4.20
N ALA A 10 -13.13 4.99 3.56
CA ALA A 10 -14.41 4.30 3.65
C ALA A 10 -14.49 3.05 2.76
N ILE A 11 -13.82 3.04 1.59
CA ILE A 11 -13.67 1.85 0.73
C ILE A 11 -12.98 0.74 1.51
N LEU A 12 -11.89 1.15 2.17
CA LEU A 12 -11.42 0.75 3.50
C LEU A 12 -12.18 -0.32 4.26
N ASP A 13 -12.97 0.24 5.16
CA ASP A 13 -13.73 -0.45 6.19
C ASP A 13 -14.81 -1.37 5.61
N SER A 14 -15.31 -1.06 4.41
CA SER A 14 -16.49 -1.71 3.83
C SER A 14 -16.19 -2.91 2.92
N ASN A 15 -14.93 -3.13 2.53
CA ASN A 15 -14.56 -4.18 1.57
C ASN A 15 -13.33 -4.99 2.01
N LYS A 16 -13.28 -5.37 3.29
CA LYS A 16 -12.24 -6.27 3.80
C LYS A 16 -12.18 -7.56 2.97
N PHE A 17 -10.98 -8.09 2.81
CA PHE A 17 -10.72 -9.33 2.09
C PHE A 17 -11.27 -10.52 2.89
N THR A 18 -12.20 -11.27 2.28
CA THR A 18 -12.86 -12.45 2.86
C THR A 18 -12.53 -13.73 2.10
N GLY A 19 -11.50 -13.73 1.25
CA GLY A 19 -11.17 -14.83 0.34
C GLY A 19 -12.06 -14.86 -0.91
N LEU A 20 -13.39 -14.81 -0.73
CA LEU A 20 -14.36 -14.91 -1.83
C LEU A 20 -14.42 -13.66 -2.73
N ASN A 21 -13.93 -12.52 -2.25
CA ASN A 21 -14.06 -11.21 -2.90
C ASN A 21 -12.75 -10.68 -3.52
N TYR A 22 -11.78 -11.57 -3.80
CA TYR A 22 -10.43 -11.18 -4.25
C TYR A 22 -10.40 -10.13 -5.36
N GLN A 23 -11.16 -10.31 -6.44
CA GLN A 23 -11.16 -9.36 -7.57
C GLN A 23 -11.66 -7.97 -7.19
N LYS A 24 -12.72 -7.90 -6.36
CA LYS A 24 -13.27 -6.64 -5.86
C LYS A 24 -12.28 -5.97 -4.90
N TRP A 25 -11.69 -6.74 -3.99
CA TRP A 25 -10.68 -6.27 -3.06
C TRP A 25 -9.45 -5.71 -3.78
N LEU A 26 -8.90 -6.46 -4.74
CA LEU A 26 -7.74 -6.06 -5.53
C LEU A 26 -8.01 -4.78 -6.33
N ARG A 27 -9.18 -4.65 -6.95
CA ARG A 27 -9.58 -3.42 -7.65
C ARG A 27 -9.59 -2.22 -6.71
N ASN A 28 -10.17 -2.37 -5.52
CA ASN A 28 -10.23 -1.30 -4.52
C ASN A 28 -8.83 -0.94 -4.00
N LEU A 29 -7.96 -1.93 -3.80
CA LEU A 29 -6.56 -1.72 -3.44
C LEU A 29 -5.79 -0.95 -4.49
N ASN A 30 -5.95 -1.29 -5.76
CA ASN A 30 -5.31 -0.55 -6.84
C ASN A 30 -5.76 0.92 -6.87
N ILE A 31 -7.04 1.22 -6.60
CA ILE A 31 -7.53 2.60 -6.54
C ILE A 31 -6.84 3.40 -5.42
N VAL A 32 -6.77 2.82 -4.22
CA VAL A 32 -6.17 3.50 -3.07
C VAL A 32 -4.67 3.67 -3.26
N LEU A 33 -3.95 2.62 -3.66
CA LEU A 33 -2.51 2.72 -3.92
C LEU A 33 -2.20 3.68 -5.07
N ALA A 34 -3.02 3.73 -6.13
CA ALA A 34 -2.85 4.70 -7.20
C ALA A 34 -3.05 6.14 -6.72
N SER A 35 -4.02 6.39 -5.85
CA SER A 35 -4.26 7.72 -5.27
C SER A 35 -3.07 8.21 -4.43
N GLU A 36 -2.31 7.28 -3.87
CA GLU A 36 -1.12 7.56 -3.06
C GLU A 36 0.20 7.43 -3.82
N LYS A 37 0.15 7.17 -5.14
CA LYS A 37 1.32 6.93 -6.01
C LYS A 37 2.17 5.72 -5.59
N LEU A 38 1.54 4.74 -4.93
CA LEU A 38 2.19 3.52 -4.43
C LEU A 38 2.01 2.31 -5.35
N LEU A 39 1.24 2.42 -6.44
CA LEU A 39 0.90 1.27 -7.29
C LEU A 39 2.12 0.50 -7.81
N TYR A 40 3.24 1.19 -8.01
CA TYR A 40 4.48 0.59 -8.48
C TYR A 40 5.07 -0.44 -7.51
N THR A 41 4.78 -0.33 -6.20
CA THR A 41 5.30 -1.25 -5.17
C THR A 41 4.63 -2.63 -5.23
N LEU A 42 3.53 -2.78 -5.96
CA LEU A 42 2.92 -4.09 -6.25
C LEU A 42 3.71 -4.91 -7.26
N VAL A 43 4.45 -4.23 -8.14
CA VAL A 43 5.16 -4.87 -9.27
C VAL A 43 6.66 -4.94 -9.00
N LYS A 44 7.19 -3.99 -8.22
CA LYS A 44 8.62 -3.88 -7.92
C LYS A 44 8.83 -3.73 -6.42
N SER A 45 9.78 -4.50 -5.89
CA SER A 45 10.28 -4.32 -4.52
C SER A 45 11.62 -3.59 -4.53
N PRO A 46 11.90 -2.75 -3.53
CA PRO A 46 13.21 -2.19 -3.34
C PRO A 46 14.23 -3.32 -3.05
N PRO A 47 15.53 -3.08 -3.31
CA PRO A 47 16.57 -4.00 -2.84
C PRO A 47 16.53 -4.14 -1.32
N LYS A 48 16.98 -5.28 -0.78
CA LYS A 48 16.97 -5.52 0.66
C LYS A 48 17.93 -4.62 1.44
N GLU A 49 19.00 -4.20 0.77
CA GLU A 49 20.08 -3.38 1.34
C GLU A 49 20.49 -2.33 0.32
N ALA A 50 21.06 -1.22 0.80
CA ALA A 50 21.60 -0.18 -0.07
C ALA A 50 22.90 -0.68 -0.74
N PRO A 51 23.15 -0.37 -2.03
CA PRO A 51 24.45 -0.57 -2.66
C PRO A 51 25.55 0.19 -1.91
N ALA A 52 26.77 -0.36 -1.89
CA ALA A 52 27.90 0.22 -1.14
C ALA A 52 28.36 1.59 -1.68
N ASP A 53 28.12 1.84 -2.96
CA ASP A 53 28.52 3.02 -3.72
C ASP A 53 27.36 3.98 -4.01
N VAL A 54 26.23 3.82 -3.32
CA VAL A 54 25.03 4.64 -3.52
C VAL A 54 25.30 6.10 -3.19
N SER A 55 24.89 7.00 -4.09
CA SER A 55 24.94 8.44 -3.81
C SER A 55 23.89 8.84 -2.77
N LEU A 56 24.04 10.02 -2.15
CA LEU A 56 23.06 10.51 -1.17
C LEU A 56 21.66 10.71 -1.77
N GLU A 57 21.58 11.12 -3.04
CA GLU A 57 20.32 11.32 -3.76
C GLU A 57 19.62 9.97 -4.04
N GLU A 58 20.38 8.98 -4.49
CA GLU A 58 19.88 7.63 -4.70
C GLU A 58 19.47 6.98 -3.37
N LEU A 59 20.22 7.20 -2.29
CA LEU A 59 19.88 6.72 -0.96
C LEU A 59 18.56 7.33 -0.46
N THR A 60 18.34 8.62 -0.70
CA THR A 60 17.08 9.29 -0.36
C THR A 60 15.90 8.68 -1.13
N THR A 61 16.10 8.41 -2.42
CA THR A 61 15.09 7.74 -3.27
C THR A 61 14.83 6.31 -2.79
N LEU A 62 15.87 5.58 -2.41
CA LEU A 62 15.77 4.21 -1.90
C LEU A 62 15.04 4.16 -0.55
N ASN A 63 15.34 5.06 0.37
CA ASN A 63 14.62 5.19 1.64
C ASN A 63 13.13 5.42 1.42
N LYS A 64 12.79 6.34 0.52
CA LYS A 64 11.39 6.57 0.15
C LYS A 64 10.72 5.31 -0.42
N TRP A 65 11.44 4.54 -1.23
CA TRP A 65 10.88 3.30 -1.78
C TRP A 65 10.65 2.24 -0.68
N TRP A 66 11.54 2.11 0.30
CA TRP A 66 11.30 1.25 1.47
C TRP A 66 10.07 1.70 2.27
N ASP A 67 9.92 3.00 2.51
CA ASP A 67 8.75 3.54 3.21
C ASP A 67 7.45 3.29 2.42
N ASP A 68 7.48 3.50 1.11
CA ASP A 68 6.36 3.24 0.20
C ASP A 68 5.98 1.74 0.19
N GLU A 69 6.97 0.83 0.17
CA GLU A 69 6.73 -0.62 0.26
C GLU A 69 6.11 -0.99 1.61
N LEU A 70 6.66 -0.49 2.71
CA LEU A 70 6.12 -0.73 4.06
C LEU A 70 4.67 -0.25 4.15
N LYS A 71 4.39 0.93 3.63
CA LYS A 71 3.05 1.51 3.63
C LYS A 71 2.05 0.69 2.82
N THR A 72 2.44 0.21 1.63
CA THR A 72 1.61 -0.70 0.83
C THR A 72 1.32 -2.00 1.59
N ARG A 73 2.33 -2.60 2.25
CA ARG A 73 2.13 -3.81 3.06
C ARG A 73 1.17 -3.56 4.22
N CYS A 74 1.29 -2.42 4.91
CA CYS A 74 0.36 -2.01 5.96
C CYS A 74 -1.08 -1.89 5.43
N TYR A 75 -1.29 -1.30 4.24
CA TYR A 75 -2.63 -1.25 3.64
C TYR A 75 -3.19 -2.63 3.33
N MET A 76 -2.38 -3.52 2.76
CA MET A 76 -2.82 -4.89 2.48
C MET A 76 -3.25 -5.61 3.76
N MET A 77 -2.40 -5.59 4.79
CA MET A 77 -2.67 -6.26 6.07
C MET A 77 -3.88 -5.66 6.78
N ALA A 78 -4.01 -4.33 6.81
CA ALA A 78 -5.12 -3.64 7.47
C ALA A 78 -6.49 -3.97 6.85
N TRP A 79 -6.54 -4.40 5.58
CA TRP A 79 -7.78 -4.78 4.90
C TRP A 79 -7.97 -6.27 4.74
N MET A 80 -7.14 -7.09 5.36
CA MET A 80 -7.49 -8.48 5.57
C MET A 80 -8.60 -8.54 6.63
N SER A 81 -9.57 -9.44 6.45
CA SER A 81 -10.50 -9.74 7.54
C SER A 81 -9.72 -10.35 8.72
N ASN A 82 -10.09 -9.96 9.94
CA ASN A 82 -9.59 -10.61 11.15
C ASN A 82 -10.33 -11.92 11.45
N GLU A 83 -11.38 -12.22 10.68
CA GLU A 83 -12.15 -13.44 10.80
C GLU A 83 -11.38 -14.56 10.09
N MET A 84 -10.84 -15.47 10.90
CA MET A 84 -10.28 -16.76 10.48
C MET A 84 -11.37 -17.82 10.55
#